data_AF-A0A923WT96-F1
#
_entry.id   AF-A0A923WT96-F1
#
_cell.length_a   1.000
_cell.length_b   1.000
_cell.length_c   1.000
_cell.angle_alpha   90.00
_cell.angle_beta   90.00
_cell.angle_gamma   90.00
#
_symmetry.space_group_name_H-M   'P 1'
#
loop_
_entity.id
_entity.type
_entity.pdbx_description
1 polymer ?
#
loop_
_entity_poly.entity_id
_entity_poly.type
_entity_poly.pdbx_seq_one_letter_code
_entity_poly.pdbx_strand_id
1 'polypeptide(L)'
;MFLFILRFVNKDSADQRALNAYLKKPLSNEEIGTAYERYIGHLYEMKGYDVVYNGAVNGFADFGRDLIVKTADEIFIIQTKCWAKYKQIKEKEIFQLFDSMTHFRLTSNRLGPPIKAVFYTSASYSDEAKEAAQVLGVELRNEKLIQTYPMIKCNVSMNGSKYYHLPFDPYYDKVKINQGEECYVHTVAEAVAKGFRRAGTRL
;
A
#
# COMPACT_ATOMS: atom_id res chain seq x y z
N MET A 1 31.80 0.61 -42.65
CA MET A 1 30.38 0.58 -43.04
C MET A 1 29.56 0.47 -41.77
N PHE A 2 28.95 1.59 -41.37
CA PHE A 2 27.87 1.79 -40.39
C PHE A 2 27.92 0.95 -39.10
N LEU A 3 28.51 1.44 -38.02
CA LEU A 3 27.90 2.40 -37.07
C LEU A 3 26.58 1.87 -36.47
N PHE A 4 26.66 1.14 -35.37
CA PHE A 4 25.70 1.27 -34.25
C PHE A 4 26.40 0.92 -32.93
N ILE A 5 27.25 1.86 -32.53
CA ILE A 5 27.74 2.02 -31.16
C ILE A 5 26.53 2.36 -30.27
N LEU A 6 26.48 1.73 -29.09
CA LEU A 6 25.73 2.09 -27.88
C LEU A 6 24.59 3.10 -28.05
N ARG A 7 23.33 2.62 -27.96
CA ARG A 7 22.23 3.39 -27.35
C ARG A 7 21.89 2.79 -26.00
N PHE A 8 22.80 2.92 -25.04
CA PHE A 8 22.43 2.89 -23.64
C PHE A 8 22.72 4.26 -23.04
N VAL A 9 21.76 4.70 -22.23
CA VAL A 9 21.71 5.92 -21.40
C VAL A 9 21.00 7.12 -22.01
N ASN A 10 19.98 7.54 -21.25
CA ASN A 10 19.19 8.76 -21.29
C ASN A 10 18.13 8.90 -22.39
N LYS A 11 16.94 8.34 -22.10
CA LYS A 11 15.72 9.06 -22.41
C LYS A 11 14.79 8.98 -21.20
N ASP A 12 14.91 9.96 -20.33
CA ASP A 12 13.92 10.28 -19.31
C ASP A 12 12.55 10.26 -20.03
N SER A 13 11.76 9.20 -19.84
CA SER A 13 10.48 9.05 -20.53
C SER A 13 9.52 10.11 -20.01
N ALA A 14 8.45 10.42 -20.74
CA ALA A 14 7.41 11.31 -20.19
C ALA A 14 6.88 10.77 -18.85
N ASP A 15 6.79 9.43 -18.74
CA ASP A 15 6.42 8.72 -17.52
C ASP A 15 7.43 8.90 -16.39
N GLN A 16 8.74 8.77 -16.65
CA GLN A 16 9.76 8.95 -15.63
C GLN A 16 9.82 10.41 -15.15
N ARG A 17 9.67 11.38 -16.06
CA ARG A 17 9.54 12.80 -15.69
C ARG A 17 8.33 13.05 -14.79
N ALA A 18 7.18 12.46 -15.13
CA ALA A 18 5.96 12.57 -14.31
C ALA A 18 6.13 11.94 -12.93
N LEU A 19 6.77 10.76 -12.85
CA LEU A 19 7.13 10.13 -11.58
C LEU A 19 8.07 11.00 -10.75
N ASN A 20 9.12 11.54 -11.35
CA ASN A 20 10.07 12.43 -10.67
C ASN A 20 9.39 13.69 -10.14
N ALA A 21 8.43 14.26 -10.88
CA ALA A 21 7.65 15.40 -10.43
C ALA A 21 6.71 15.03 -9.25
N TYR A 22 6.05 13.88 -9.34
CA TYR A 22 5.20 13.34 -8.27
C TYR A 22 5.99 13.16 -6.96
N LEU A 23 7.17 12.54 -7.02
CA LEU A 23 8.00 12.27 -5.84
C LEU A 23 8.58 13.52 -5.17
N LYS A 24 8.68 14.64 -5.90
CA LYS A 24 9.17 15.93 -5.37
C LYS A 24 8.06 16.79 -4.77
N LYS A 25 6.79 16.45 -5.03
CA LYS A 25 5.65 17.24 -4.59
C LYS A 25 5.51 17.15 -3.06
N PRO A 26 5.35 18.29 -2.34
CA PRO A 26 4.94 18.27 -0.94
C PRO A 26 3.57 17.62 -0.80
N LEU A 27 3.43 16.73 0.19
CA LEU A 27 2.20 16.00 0.43
C LEU A 27 1.32 16.73 1.46
N SER A 28 0.01 16.77 1.22
CA SER A 28 -0.99 17.13 2.22
C SER A 28 -1.08 16.05 3.32
N ASN A 29 -1.77 16.35 4.42
CA ASN A 29 -1.99 15.35 5.49
C ASN A 29 -2.74 14.11 4.98
N GLU A 30 -3.69 14.28 4.06
CA GLU A 30 -4.43 13.18 3.45
C GLU A 30 -3.51 12.36 2.53
N GLU A 31 -2.71 13.03 1.70
CA GLU A 31 -1.74 12.36 0.82
C GLU A 31 -0.66 11.61 1.60
N ILE A 32 -0.24 12.12 2.77
CA ILE A 32 0.65 11.42 3.71
C ILE A 32 -0.03 10.16 4.25
N GLY A 33 -1.32 10.24 4.59
CA GLY A 33 -2.13 9.09 5.01
C GLY A 33 -2.16 8.01 3.94
N THR A 34 -2.55 8.37 2.72
CA THR A 34 -2.59 7.44 1.58
C THR A 34 -1.20 6.88 1.25
N ALA A 35 -0.14 7.69 1.30
CA ALA A 35 1.23 7.22 1.06
C ALA A 35 1.68 6.20 2.12
N TYR A 36 1.26 6.38 3.37
CA TYR A 36 1.54 5.45 4.45
C TYR A 36 0.76 4.14 4.32
N GLU A 37 -0.54 4.21 4.02
CA GLU A 37 -1.35 3.03 3.71
C GLU A 37 -0.70 2.20 2.58
N ARG A 38 -0.33 2.87 1.48
CA ARG A 38 0.33 2.24 0.34
C ARG A 38 1.65 1.56 0.74
N TYR A 39 2.45 2.23 1.55
CA TYR A 39 3.72 1.70 2.04
C TYR A 39 3.51 0.47 2.93
N ILE A 40 2.60 0.52 3.91
CA ILE A 40 2.29 -0.64 4.75
C ILE A 40 1.77 -1.80 3.91
N GLY A 41 0.87 -1.55 2.95
CA GLY A 41 0.39 -2.59 2.05
C GLY A 41 1.50 -3.20 1.20
N HIS A 42 2.42 -2.37 0.68
CA HIS A 42 3.62 -2.86 -0.03
C HIS A 42 4.45 -3.82 0.83
N LEU A 43 4.65 -3.53 2.12
CA LEU A 43 5.38 -4.44 3.02
C LEU A 43 4.70 -5.82 3.16
N TYR A 44 3.37 -5.87 3.09
CA TYR A 44 2.62 -7.12 3.11
C TYR A 44 2.68 -7.86 1.76
N GLU A 45 2.49 -7.15 0.64
CA GLU A 45 2.61 -7.75 -0.69
C GLU A 45 4.02 -8.33 -0.93
N MET A 46 5.08 -7.65 -0.48
CA MET A 46 6.45 -8.16 -0.55
C MET A 46 6.69 -9.43 0.29
N LYS A 47 5.81 -9.70 1.26
CA LYS A 47 5.81 -10.96 2.03
C LYS A 47 4.85 -12.01 1.45
N GLY A 48 4.21 -11.72 0.31
CA GLY A 48 3.30 -12.64 -0.39
C GLY A 48 1.86 -12.63 0.10
N TYR A 49 1.44 -11.63 0.87
CA TYR A 49 0.05 -11.53 1.32
C TYR A 49 -0.86 -10.92 0.25
N ASP A 50 -2.13 -11.33 0.22
CA ASP A 50 -3.15 -10.67 -0.60
C ASP A 50 -3.63 -9.39 0.11
N VAL A 51 -3.39 -8.23 -0.50
CA VAL A 51 -3.68 -6.91 0.10
C VAL A 51 -4.78 -6.19 -0.66
N VAL A 52 -5.78 -5.69 0.07
CA VAL A 52 -6.78 -4.74 -0.44
C VAL A 52 -6.54 -3.38 0.20
N TYR A 53 -6.25 -2.38 -0.63
CA TYR A 53 -6.05 -0.97 -0.24
C TYR A 53 -7.40 -0.26 -0.08
N ASN A 54 -8.13 -0.60 0.98
CA ASN A 54 -9.52 -0.21 1.15
C ASN A 54 -9.66 1.29 1.46
N GLY A 55 -8.73 1.89 2.21
CA GLY A 55 -8.71 3.33 2.49
C GLY A 55 -8.38 4.15 1.24
N ALA A 56 -7.36 3.75 0.48
CA ALA A 56 -6.95 4.43 -0.75
C ALA A 56 -8.02 4.34 -1.85
N VAL A 57 -8.82 3.28 -1.87
CA VAL A 57 -9.91 3.11 -2.85
C VAL A 57 -11.21 3.78 -2.41
N ASN A 58 -11.59 3.71 -1.12
CA ASN A 58 -12.92 4.14 -0.64
C ASN A 58 -12.91 5.45 0.17
N GLY A 59 -11.73 6.01 0.49
CA GLY A 59 -11.60 7.23 1.27
C GLY A 59 -12.32 7.13 2.61
N PHE A 60 -13.11 8.16 2.96
CA PHE A 60 -13.85 8.24 4.23
C PHE A 60 -14.94 7.17 4.42
N ALA A 61 -15.32 6.42 3.38
CA ALA A 61 -16.33 5.37 3.46
C ALA A 61 -15.74 3.99 3.83
N ASP A 62 -14.48 3.94 4.25
CA ASP A 62 -13.73 2.72 4.56
C ASP A 62 -14.04 2.12 5.95
N PHE A 63 -14.70 2.89 6.83
CA PHE A 63 -14.92 2.61 8.25
C PHE A 63 -13.61 2.52 9.07
N GLY A 64 -12.54 3.22 8.63
CA GLY A 64 -11.22 3.20 9.27
C GLY A 64 -10.47 1.89 9.09
N ARG A 65 -10.74 1.17 8.00
CA ARG A 65 -10.11 -0.11 7.63
C ARG A 65 -9.22 0.13 6.43
N ASP A 66 -8.08 0.78 6.66
CA ASP A 66 -7.19 1.20 5.60
C ASP A 66 -6.75 0.02 4.72
N LEU A 67 -6.33 -1.11 5.32
CA LEU A 67 -6.00 -2.34 4.58
C LEU A 67 -6.81 -3.54 5.07
N ILE A 68 -7.17 -4.40 4.13
CA ILE A 68 -7.66 -5.76 4.40
C ILE A 68 -6.65 -6.72 3.81
N VAL A 69 -5.90 -7.41 4.67
CA VAL A 69 -4.86 -8.35 4.27
C VAL A 69 -5.37 -9.77 4.51
N LYS A 70 -5.25 -10.65 3.51
CA LYS A 70 -5.80 -12.01 3.57
C LYS A 70 -4.70 -13.04 3.36
N THR A 71 -4.79 -14.12 4.13
CA THR A 71 -4.11 -15.39 3.88
C THR A 71 -5.16 -16.49 3.75
N ALA A 72 -4.71 -17.74 3.55
CA ALA A 72 -5.61 -18.89 3.61
C ALA A 72 -6.21 -19.08 5.02
N ASP A 73 -5.46 -18.70 6.06
CA ASP A 73 -5.75 -19.04 7.45
C ASP A 73 -6.35 -17.88 8.25
N GLU A 74 -6.11 -16.63 7.87
CA GLU A 74 -6.53 -15.46 8.63
C GLU A 74 -6.73 -14.20 7.77
N ILE A 75 -7.46 -13.25 8.33
CA ILE A 75 -7.66 -11.92 7.76
C ILE A 75 -7.19 -10.88 8.78
N PHE A 76 -6.40 -9.92 8.32
CA PHE A 76 -6.03 -8.75 9.11
C PHE A 76 -6.83 -7.54 8.64
N ILE A 77 -7.51 -6.90 9.59
CA ILE A 77 -8.08 -5.57 9.42
C ILE A 77 -7.09 -4.58 10.00
N ILE A 78 -6.51 -3.75 9.13
CA ILE A 78 -5.41 -2.88 9.49
C ILE A 78 -5.85 -1.43 9.39
N GLN A 79 -5.57 -0.66 10.44
CA GLN A 79 -5.62 0.80 10.41
C GLN A 79 -4.21 1.37 10.50
N THR A 80 -3.96 2.45 9.77
CA THR A 80 -2.68 3.13 9.68
C THR A 80 -2.84 4.60 10.08
N LYS A 81 -1.89 5.14 10.85
CA LYS A 81 -1.82 6.56 11.19
C LYS A 81 -0.39 7.08 11.06
N CYS A 82 -0.12 7.83 9.99
CA CYS A 82 1.16 8.51 9.84
C CYS A 82 1.12 9.89 10.51
N TRP A 83 1.33 9.93 11.82
CA TRP A 83 1.30 11.17 12.60
C TRP A 83 2.69 11.68 12.98
N ALA A 84 2.76 12.98 13.27
CA ALA A 84 3.96 13.61 13.80
C ALA A 84 4.39 12.97 15.12
N LYS A 85 5.71 12.85 15.36
CA LYS A 85 6.29 12.11 16.49
C LYS A 85 5.84 12.58 17.88
N TYR A 86 5.48 13.87 18.02
CA TYR A 86 5.01 14.44 19.28
C TYR A 86 3.54 14.11 19.58
N LYS A 87 2.79 13.61 18.58
CA LYS A 87 1.44 13.10 18.79
C LYS A 87 1.50 11.67 19.31
N GLN A 88 0.42 11.25 19.95
CA GLN A 88 0.23 9.88 20.41
C GLN A 88 -1.08 9.33 19.90
N ILE A 89 -1.08 8.05 19.53
CA ILE A 89 -2.29 7.27 19.37
C ILE A 89 -2.89 7.06 20.76
N LYS A 90 -4.20 7.31 20.89
CA LYS A 90 -4.96 7.15 22.13
C LYS A 90 -5.82 5.89 22.03
N GLU A 91 -6.37 5.49 23.16
CA GLU A 91 -7.22 4.32 23.33
C GLU A 91 -8.46 4.35 22.42
N LYS A 92 -9.02 5.55 22.18
CA LYS A 92 -10.18 5.72 21.30
C LYS A 92 -9.92 5.25 19.87
N GLU A 93 -8.71 5.41 19.34
CA GLU A 93 -8.36 4.90 18.01
C GLU A 93 -8.30 3.36 18.00
N ILE A 94 -7.87 2.75 19.11
CA ILE A 94 -7.85 1.29 19.26
C ILE A 94 -9.27 0.74 19.34
N PHE A 95 -10.15 1.39 20.12
CA PHE A 95 -11.58 1.04 20.20
C PHE A 95 -12.25 1.13 18.82
N GLN A 96 -12.00 2.21 18.08
CA GLN A 96 -12.55 2.38 16.74
C GLN A 96 -12.15 1.25 15.79
N LEU A 97 -10.87 0.85 15.78
CA LEU A 97 -10.41 -0.26 14.94
C LEU A 97 -11.06 -1.59 15.37
N PHE A 98 -11.13 -1.85 16.67
CA PHE A 98 -11.74 -3.07 17.19
C PHE A 98 -13.23 -3.19 16.80
N ASP A 99 -13.98 -2.11 16.93
CA ASP A 99 -15.39 -2.04 16.53
C ASP A 99 -15.55 -2.26 15.02
N SER A 100 -14.70 -1.63 14.22
CA SER A 100 -14.73 -1.76 12.76
C SER A 100 -14.39 -3.17 12.29
N MET A 101 -13.40 -3.82 12.93
CA MET A 101 -13.05 -5.22 12.71
C MET A 101 -14.22 -6.15 13.09
N THR A 102 -14.83 -5.91 14.25
CA THR A 102 -15.99 -6.69 14.72
C THR A 102 -17.17 -6.55 13.77
N HIS A 103 -17.46 -5.33 13.30
CA HIS A 103 -18.47 -5.08 12.28
C HIS A 103 -18.17 -5.85 10.99
N PHE A 104 -16.92 -5.83 10.49
CA PHE A 104 -16.52 -6.60 9.30
C PHE A 104 -16.73 -8.10 9.50
N ARG A 105 -16.34 -8.65 10.64
CA ARG A 105 -16.56 -10.06 11.00
C ARG A 105 -18.05 -10.43 10.93
N LEU A 106 -18.90 -9.60 11.54
CA LEU A 106 -20.34 -9.87 11.66
C LEU A 106 -21.14 -9.61 10.38
N THR A 107 -20.60 -8.87 9.41
CA THR A 107 -21.31 -8.54 8.16
C THR A 107 -20.78 -9.31 6.94
N SER A 108 -19.49 -9.62 6.91
CA SER A 108 -18.82 -10.15 5.71
C SER A 108 -18.14 -11.50 5.91
N ASN A 109 -17.86 -11.93 7.15
CA ASN A 109 -16.99 -13.08 7.41
C ASN A 109 -17.45 -13.94 8.61
N ARG A 110 -18.76 -14.13 8.76
CA ARG A 110 -19.32 -14.82 9.95
C ARG A 110 -18.80 -16.25 10.16
N LEU A 111 -18.55 -16.97 9.06
CA LEU A 111 -18.04 -18.36 9.05
C LEU A 111 -16.66 -18.49 8.42
N GLY A 112 -15.99 -17.36 8.17
CA GLY A 112 -14.70 -17.36 7.51
C GLY A 112 -13.52 -17.51 8.48
N PRO A 113 -12.29 -17.37 7.97
CA PRO A 113 -11.10 -17.50 8.79
C PRO A 113 -11.08 -16.45 9.92
N PRO A 114 -10.35 -16.71 11.03
CA PRO A 114 -10.15 -15.75 12.10
C PRO A 114 -9.75 -14.37 11.58
N ILE A 115 -10.33 -13.33 12.20
CA ILE A 115 -10.00 -11.93 11.91
C ILE A 115 -9.21 -11.35 13.07
N LYS A 116 -8.10 -10.69 12.75
CA LYS A 116 -7.27 -9.95 13.70
C LYS A 116 -7.25 -8.47 13.34
N ALA A 117 -7.16 -7.63 14.36
CA ALA A 117 -6.98 -6.19 14.20
C ALA A 117 -5.50 -5.83 14.38
N VAL A 118 -4.94 -5.02 13.48
CA VAL A 118 -3.56 -4.53 13.56
C VAL A 118 -3.55 -3.01 13.40
N PHE A 119 -2.94 -2.30 14.33
CA PHE A 119 -2.82 -0.85 14.29
C PHE A 119 -1.38 -0.45 13.98
N TYR A 120 -1.17 0.27 12.88
CA TYR A 120 0.12 0.81 12.48
C TYR A 120 0.21 2.32 12.75
N THR A 121 1.34 2.77 13.28
CA THR A 121 1.63 4.21 13.38
C THR A 121 3.12 4.53 13.19
N SER A 122 3.41 5.75 12.74
CA SER A 122 4.76 6.32 12.76
C SER A 122 5.07 7.09 14.05
N ALA A 123 4.07 7.30 14.91
CA ALA A 123 4.16 8.01 16.17
C ALA A 123 4.35 7.03 17.35
N SER A 124 3.98 7.44 18.56
CA SER A 124 3.94 6.54 19.72
C SER A 124 2.51 6.25 20.16
N TYR A 125 2.33 5.19 20.95
CA TYR A 125 1.07 4.86 21.61
C TYR A 125 1.11 5.39 23.04
N SER A 126 -0.01 5.94 23.53
CA SER A 126 -0.16 6.21 24.97
C SER A 126 -0.25 4.90 25.75
N ASP A 127 -0.11 4.96 27.06
CA ASP A 127 -0.17 3.75 27.90
C ASP A 127 -1.60 3.18 27.93
N GLU A 128 -2.62 4.04 27.92
CA GLU A 128 -4.03 3.64 27.80
C GLU A 128 -4.29 2.93 26.46
N ALA A 129 -3.68 3.38 25.36
CA ALA A 129 -3.80 2.71 24.07
C ALA A 129 -3.17 1.31 24.08
N LYS A 130 -2.03 1.13 24.76
CA LYS A 130 -1.39 -0.18 24.93
C LYS A 130 -2.24 -1.11 25.79
N GLU A 131 -2.80 -0.60 26.88
CA GLU A 131 -3.71 -1.35 27.74
C GLU A 131 -4.95 -1.80 26.98
N ALA A 132 -5.62 -0.87 26.28
CA ALA A 132 -6.77 -1.17 25.44
C ALA A 132 -6.46 -2.25 24.39
N ALA A 133 -5.31 -2.14 23.72
CA ALA A 133 -4.88 -3.09 22.71
C ALA A 133 -4.62 -4.48 23.30
N GLN A 134 -4.01 -4.56 24.48
CA GLN A 134 -3.80 -5.81 25.20
C GLN A 134 -5.13 -6.48 25.58
N VAL A 135 -6.08 -5.72 26.12
CA VAL A 135 -7.41 -6.23 26.53
C VAL A 135 -8.21 -6.74 25.33
N LEU A 136 -8.18 -6.00 24.22
CA LEU A 136 -8.99 -6.28 23.03
C LEU A 136 -8.30 -7.21 22.03
N GLY A 137 -7.03 -7.58 22.26
CA GLY A 137 -6.25 -8.38 21.33
C GLY A 137 -5.92 -7.67 20.00
N VAL A 138 -5.78 -6.34 20.03
CA VAL A 138 -5.34 -5.55 18.88
C VAL A 138 -3.81 -5.54 18.84
N GLU A 139 -3.22 -5.93 17.72
CA GLU A 139 -1.77 -5.90 17.55
C GLU A 139 -1.30 -4.46 17.26
N LEU A 140 -0.29 -3.98 17.99
CA LEU A 140 0.30 -2.66 17.79
C LEU A 140 1.63 -2.74 17.05
N ARG A 141 1.82 -1.92 16.01
CA ARG A 141 3.06 -1.85 15.24
C ARG A 141 3.51 -0.42 14.98
N ASN A 142 4.75 -0.12 15.37
CA ASN A 142 5.43 1.13 15.03
C ASN A 142 6.26 0.94 13.76
N GLU A 143 5.88 1.62 12.68
CA GLU A 143 6.57 1.53 11.40
C GLU A 143 6.72 2.93 10.80
N LYS A 144 7.95 3.29 10.39
CA LYS A 144 8.21 4.60 9.81
C LYS A 144 7.94 4.56 8.31
N LEU A 145 7.31 5.61 7.77
CA LEU A 145 7.19 5.76 6.32
C LEU A 145 8.57 5.95 5.69
N ILE A 146 9.02 4.97 4.90
CA ILE A 146 10.21 5.11 4.05
C ILE A 146 9.74 5.59 2.69
N GLN A 147 9.79 6.90 2.43
CA GLN A 147 9.28 7.49 1.18
C GLN A 147 10.05 7.06 -0.08
N THR A 148 11.23 6.47 0.06
CA THR A 148 12.06 6.00 -1.06
C THR A 148 11.73 4.58 -1.51
N TYR A 149 10.71 3.93 -0.95
CA TYR A 149 10.29 2.60 -1.39
C TYR A 149 9.88 2.60 -2.88
N PRO A 150 10.02 1.46 -3.58
CA PRO A 150 9.62 1.39 -4.99
C PRO A 150 8.10 1.52 -5.12
N MET A 151 7.62 2.47 -5.93
CA MET A 151 6.19 2.80 -6.08
C MET A 151 5.62 2.47 -7.46
N ILE A 152 6.40 1.88 -8.36
CA ILE A 152 5.85 1.42 -9.65
C ILE A 152 5.42 -0.02 -9.48
N LYS A 153 4.12 -0.29 -9.61
CA LYS A 153 3.56 -1.65 -9.59
C LYS A 153 3.66 -2.26 -10.98
N CYS A 154 4.35 -3.38 -11.11
CA CYS A 154 4.44 -4.18 -12.33
C CYS A 154 3.61 -5.46 -12.14
N ASN A 155 2.50 -5.61 -12.86
CA ASN A 155 1.60 -6.75 -12.75
C ASN A 155 1.39 -7.47 -14.09
N VAL A 156 1.01 -8.74 -14.02
CA VAL A 156 0.69 -9.58 -15.18
C VAL A 156 -0.82 -9.82 -15.18
N SER A 157 -1.50 -9.38 -16.24
CA SER A 157 -2.95 -9.61 -16.35
C SER A 157 -3.26 -11.09 -16.62
N MET A 158 -4.53 -11.47 -16.46
CA MET A 158 -4.99 -12.85 -16.66
C MET A 158 -4.64 -13.44 -18.05
N ASN A 159 -4.47 -12.60 -19.08
CA ASN A 159 -4.06 -13.01 -20.42
C ASN A 159 -2.53 -13.01 -20.64
N GLY A 160 -1.73 -12.85 -19.58
CA GLY A 160 -0.26 -12.82 -19.65
C GLY A 160 0.34 -11.48 -20.07
N SER A 161 -0.44 -10.43 -20.31
CA SER A 161 0.12 -9.11 -20.65
C SER A 161 0.76 -8.44 -19.43
N LYS A 162 1.95 -7.87 -19.62
CA LYS A 162 2.75 -7.21 -18.57
C LYS A 162 2.52 -5.71 -18.55
N TYR A 163 1.96 -5.19 -17.46
CA TYR A 163 1.71 -3.76 -17.28
C TYR A 163 2.44 -3.16 -16.08
N TYR A 164 2.91 -1.92 -16.22
CA TYR A 164 3.29 -1.10 -15.06
C TYR A 164 2.29 0.02 -14.81
N HIS A 165 2.14 0.36 -13.54
CA HIS A 165 1.25 1.39 -13.01
C HIS A 165 2.05 2.36 -12.15
N LEU A 166 1.91 3.65 -12.44
CA LEU A 166 2.48 4.74 -11.65
C LEU A 166 1.55 5.08 -10.46
N PRO A 167 2.07 5.62 -9.35
CA PRO A 167 1.31 5.86 -8.11
C PRO A 167 0.15 6.88 -8.24
N PHE A 168 0.02 7.53 -9.39
CA PHE A 168 -1.04 8.47 -9.72
C PHE A 168 -1.95 7.98 -10.86
N ASP A 169 -1.77 6.74 -11.33
CA ASP A 169 -2.67 6.14 -12.32
C ASP A 169 -4.01 5.75 -11.67
N PRO A 170 -5.16 5.89 -12.35
CA PRO A 170 -6.50 5.70 -11.75
C PRO A 170 -6.77 4.33 -11.14
N TYR A 171 -6.04 3.29 -11.56
CA TYR A 171 -6.21 1.91 -11.09
C TYR A 171 -5.08 1.44 -10.17
N TYR A 172 -4.14 2.31 -9.80
CA TYR A 172 -2.95 1.92 -9.03
C TYR A 172 -3.27 1.18 -7.72
N ASP A 173 -4.25 1.66 -6.96
CA ASP A 173 -4.63 1.06 -5.66
C ASP A 173 -5.48 -0.21 -5.81
N LYS A 174 -6.03 -0.46 -7.00
CA LYS A 174 -6.78 -1.68 -7.33
C LYS A 174 -5.88 -2.80 -7.86
N VAL A 175 -4.69 -2.44 -8.33
CA VAL A 175 -3.68 -3.40 -8.77
C VAL A 175 -2.97 -3.96 -7.56
N LYS A 176 -2.89 -5.29 -7.51
CA LYS A 176 -2.16 -6.03 -6.47
C LYS A 176 -0.90 -6.61 -7.08
N ILE A 177 0.13 -6.77 -6.25
CA ILE A 177 1.36 -7.47 -6.64
C ILE A 177 1.40 -8.81 -5.93
N ASN A 178 1.31 -9.87 -6.72
CA ASN A 178 1.42 -11.26 -6.28
C ASN A 178 2.85 -11.76 -6.51
N GLN A 179 3.18 -12.92 -5.95
CA GLN A 179 4.48 -13.53 -6.18
C GLN A 179 4.63 -14.00 -7.64
N GLY A 180 5.89 -14.06 -8.12
CA GLY A 180 6.21 -14.51 -9.48
C GLY A 180 6.93 -13.42 -10.28
N GLU A 181 6.43 -13.12 -11.48
CA GLU A 181 7.00 -12.08 -12.35
C GLU A 181 6.56 -10.65 -11.97
N GLU A 182 5.49 -10.52 -11.17
CA GLU A 182 5.01 -9.23 -10.68
C GLU A 182 5.99 -8.65 -9.64
N CYS A 183 6.17 -7.33 -9.64
CA CYS A 183 7.12 -6.70 -8.74
C CYS A 183 6.87 -5.21 -8.57
N TYR A 184 7.53 -4.65 -7.56
CA TYR A 184 7.73 -3.21 -7.44
C TYR A 184 9.08 -2.81 -8.01
N VAL A 185 9.13 -1.67 -8.69
CA VAL A 185 10.39 -1.07 -9.20
C VAL A 185 10.45 0.43 -8.91
N HIS A 186 11.67 0.99 -8.89
CA HIS A 186 11.89 2.40 -8.59
C HIS A 186 11.76 3.28 -9.84
N THR A 187 12.08 2.74 -11.00
CA THR A 187 12.15 3.52 -12.24
C THR A 187 11.35 2.88 -13.37
N VAL A 188 10.85 3.72 -14.27
CA VAL A 188 10.20 3.28 -15.51
C VAL A 188 11.17 2.48 -16.36
N ALA A 189 12.46 2.83 -16.33
CA ALA A 189 13.49 2.07 -17.03
C ALA A 189 13.59 0.62 -16.52
N GLU A 190 13.53 0.40 -15.19
CA GLU A 190 13.48 -0.95 -14.61
C GLU A 190 12.23 -1.72 -15.04
N ALA A 191 11.06 -1.07 -15.04
CA ALA A 191 9.81 -1.69 -15.50
C ALA A 191 9.92 -2.15 -16.96
N VAL A 192 10.38 -1.27 -17.84
CA VAL A 192 10.54 -1.55 -19.28
C VAL A 192 11.59 -2.62 -19.53
N ALA A 193 12.72 -2.60 -18.80
CA ALA A 193 13.76 -3.62 -18.91
C ALA A 193 13.24 -5.02 -18.52
N LYS A 194 12.24 -5.10 -17.63
CA LYS A 194 11.54 -6.34 -17.25
C LYS A 194 10.40 -6.72 -18.21
N GLY A 195 10.19 -5.95 -19.28
CA GLY A 195 9.18 -6.23 -20.31
C GLY A 195 7.78 -5.68 -20.01
N PHE A 196 7.63 -4.79 -19.04
CA PHE A 196 6.35 -4.16 -18.71
C PHE A 196 6.13 -2.89 -19.53
N ARG A 197 4.88 -2.61 -19.92
CA ARG A 197 4.45 -1.36 -20.57
C ARG A 197 3.42 -0.62 -19.72
N ARG A 198 3.31 0.71 -19.83
CA ARG A 198 2.34 1.46 -19.01
C ARG A 198 0.91 1.00 -19.29
N ALA A 199 0.12 0.83 -18.24
CA ALA A 199 -1.31 0.62 -18.37
C ALA A 199 -2.01 1.91 -18.87
N GLY A 200 -2.95 1.78 -19.81
CA GLY A 200 -3.82 2.90 -20.21
C GLY A 200 -3.29 3.81 -21.32
N THR A 201 -2.11 3.58 -21.88
CA THR A 201 -1.71 4.18 -23.16
C THR A 201 -2.20 3.28 -24.29
N ARG A 202 -3.21 3.73 -25.04
CA ARG A 202 -3.33 3.32 -26.45
C ARG A 202 -2.04 3.78 -27.13
N LEU A 203 -1.37 2.87 -27.85
CA LEU A 203 -0.36 3.24 -28.84
C LEU A 203 -0.99 4.15 -29.91
#